data_AF-A0A6A5W0D1-F1
#
_entry.id   AF-A0A6A5W0D1-F1
#
_cell.length_a   1.000
_cell.length_b   1.000
_cell.length_c   1.000
_cell.angle_alpha   90.00
_cell.angle_beta   90.00
_cell.angle_gamma   90.00
#
_symmetry.space_group_name_H-M   'P 1'
#
loop_
_entity.id
_entity.type
_entity.pdbx_description
1 polymer ?
#
loop_
_entity_poly.entity_id
_entity_poly.type
_entity_poly.pdbx_seq_one_letter_code
_entity_poly.pdbx_strand_id
1 'polypeptide(L)'
;MPSGTTSKPFPTPLSLLRILSSFAHTLYLFTHNDFLTFALPTLLFALFGALSGPILTTNTTPSLLAILSRIPQTLLLIWSNLLIFDISNQRSPIAVEEDKINKPHRPIPAGRITCAGADSVLMAAVPAVLALSCVWGVWQETLTLLLFTYMYNDLCLSDYHWTTRNSLIAIGYALYSSLALRIMVGSECTLTSKGWVWIGVVFAIMLFTQHICDIKDAPGDKLRGRQSAPVVLGDDMVRCSVAIPVMLCSVLCPAFFSTLGPVSYVLTLSLGSVVALRTLLYRSLDADKLTWKLWALWTTVIFALPLAANAQVFDTQVFVNVWTSLQSSLCGGDCASSLNIAAVSSVALIVEGRRILGGVEVGDAGNQSIPMIVIEGVTV
;
A
#
# COMPACT_ATOMS: atom_id res chain seq x y z
N MET A 1 -25.84 -49.42 27.82
CA MET A 1 -26.53 -48.24 27.26
C MET A 1 -25.55 -47.56 26.31
N PRO A 2 -25.86 -47.42 25.01
CA PRO A 2 -24.96 -46.76 24.07
C PRO A 2 -25.04 -45.24 24.27
N SER A 3 -23.88 -44.62 24.49
CA SER A 3 -23.72 -43.17 24.53
C SER A 3 -23.99 -42.60 23.13
N GLY A 4 -25.15 -41.97 22.98
CA GLY A 4 -25.56 -41.32 21.74
C GLY A 4 -24.55 -40.25 21.33
N THR A 5 -23.87 -40.49 20.22
CA THR A 5 -23.11 -39.48 19.48
C THR A 5 -24.10 -38.48 18.87
N THR A 6 -24.40 -37.42 19.60
CA THR A 6 -25.14 -36.27 19.05
C THR A 6 -24.28 -35.64 17.95
N SER A 7 -24.63 -35.90 16.70
CA SER A 7 -24.07 -35.20 15.55
C SER A 7 -24.37 -33.71 15.69
N LYS A 8 -23.32 -32.88 15.69
CA LYS A 8 -23.51 -31.43 15.67
C LYS A 8 -24.26 -31.07 14.37
N PRO A 9 -25.38 -30.36 14.43
CA PRO A 9 -26.13 -30.00 13.23
C PRO A 9 -25.26 -29.14 12.31
N PHE A 10 -25.35 -29.38 11.00
CA PHE A 10 -24.67 -28.56 10.01
C PHE A 10 -25.11 -27.09 10.14
N PRO A 11 -24.16 -26.13 10.03
CA PRO A 11 -24.50 -24.71 10.08
C PRO A 11 -25.47 -24.35 8.96
N THR A 12 -26.47 -23.53 9.28
CA THR A 12 -27.37 -22.95 8.28
C THR A 12 -26.60 -22.00 7.34
N PRO A 13 -27.09 -21.71 6.12
CA PRO A 13 -26.40 -20.81 5.19
C PRO A 13 -26.10 -19.43 5.79
N LEU A 14 -27.02 -18.89 6.59
CA LEU A 14 -26.84 -17.61 7.28
C LEU A 14 -25.76 -17.68 8.37
N SER A 15 -25.63 -18.80 9.08
CA SER A 15 -24.54 -18.97 10.06
C SER A 15 -23.20 -19.20 9.37
N LEU A 16 -23.17 -19.89 8.23
CA LEU A 16 -21.96 -20.04 7.41
C LEU A 16 -21.46 -18.67 6.90
N LEU A 17 -22.34 -17.83 6.36
CA LEU A 17 -21.97 -16.48 5.91
C LEU A 17 -21.40 -15.62 7.04
N ARG A 18 -21.98 -15.70 8.25
CA ARG A 18 -21.45 -15.01 9.43
C ARG A 18 -20.07 -15.53 9.84
N ILE A 19 -19.86 -16.84 9.79
CA ILE A 19 -18.57 -17.46 10.09
C ILE A 19 -17.51 -17.00 9.07
N LEU A 20 -17.83 -17.06 7.78
CA LEU A 20 -16.92 -16.64 6.70
C LEU A 20 -16.60 -15.14 6.79
N SER A 21 -17.60 -14.30 7.03
CA SER A 21 -17.43 -12.86 7.22
C SER A 21 -16.55 -12.55 8.44
N SER A 22 -16.81 -13.22 9.57
CA SER A 22 -16.00 -13.06 10.78
C SER A 22 -14.54 -13.49 10.57
N PHE A 23 -14.33 -14.59 9.84
CA PHE A 23 -13.01 -15.09 9.52
C PHE A 23 -12.27 -14.17 8.55
N ALA A 24 -12.93 -13.70 7.48
CA ALA A 24 -12.36 -12.72 6.56
C ALA A 24 -11.95 -11.42 7.27
N HIS A 25 -12.79 -10.93 8.20
CA HIS A 25 -12.44 -9.79 9.03
C HIS A 25 -11.23 -10.07 9.93
N THR A 26 -11.12 -11.27 10.51
CA THR A 26 -9.94 -11.68 11.28
C THR A 26 -8.67 -11.70 10.41
N LEU A 27 -8.73 -12.20 9.17
CA LEU A 27 -7.61 -12.15 8.23
C LEU A 27 -7.22 -10.71 7.89
N TYR A 28 -8.19 -9.85 7.60
CA TYR A 28 -7.95 -8.44 7.34
C TYR A 28 -7.23 -7.74 8.51
N LEU A 29 -7.65 -8.01 9.75
CA LEU A 29 -7.08 -7.40 10.95
C LEU A 29 -5.59 -7.73 11.17
N PHE A 30 -5.06 -8.85 10.65
CA PHE A 30 -3.61 -9.10 10.65
C PHE A 30 -2.86 -8.01 9.87
N THR A 31 -3.44 -7.59 8.74
CA THR A 31 -2.85 -6.67 7.75
C THR A 31 -3.32 -5.22 7.88
N HIS A 32 -4.28 -4.93 8.78
CA HIS A 32 -4.99 -3.65 8.84
C HIS A 32 -4.05 -2.43 8.92
N ASN A 33 -3.02 -2.51 9.76
CA ASN A 33 -2.06 -1.41 9.94
C ASN A 33 -1.20 -1.17 8.71
N ASP A 34 -0.93 -2.23 7.95
CA ASP A 34 0.02 -2.25 6.84
C ASP A 34 -0.68 -2.04 5.49
N PHE A 35 -2.01 -2.21 5.42
CA PHE A 35 -2.74 -2.07 4.17
C PHE A 35 -2.54 -0.70 3.50
N LEU A 36 -2.71 0.39 4.24
CA LEU A 36 -2.56 1.75 3.70
C LEU A 36 -1.10 2.22 3.60
N THR A 37 -0.20 1.67 4.43
CA THR A 37 1.21 2.12 4.47
C THR A 37 2.16 1.21 3.69
N PHE A 38 1.69 0.06 3.22
CA PHE A 38 2.47 -0.93 2.47
C PHE A 38 1.73 -1.44 1.22
N ALA A 39 0.57 -2.07 1.39
CA ALA A 39 -0.10 -2.77 0.27
C ALA A 39 -0.55 -1.80 -0.82
N LEU A 40 -1.18 -0.70 -0.42
CA LEU A 40 -1.62 0.35 -1.33
C LEU A 40 -0.43 1.05 -2.03
N PRO A 41 0.63 1.52 -1.34
CA PRO A 41 1.82 2.05 -2.01
C PRO A 41 2.45 1.08 -3.01
N THR A 42 2.53 -0.22 -2.69
CA THR A 42 3.07 -1.26 -3.59
C THR A 42 2.19 -1.44 -4.84
N LEU A 43 0.86 -1.44 -4.67
CA LEU A 43 -0.08 -1.48 -5.79
C LEU A 43 0.07 -0.24 -6.68
N LEU A 44 0.20 0.95 -6.07
CA LEU A 44 0.39 2.20 -6.79
C LEU A 44 1.74 2.24 -7.53
N PHE A 45 2.81 1.72 -6.93
CA PHE A 45 4.09 1.52 -7.62
C PHE A 45 3.92 0.71 -8.90
N ALA A 46 3.23 -0.44 -8.81
CA ALA A 46 3.00 -1.30 -9.95
C ALA A 46 2.12 -0.62 -11.01
N LEU A 47 1.05 0.06 -10.60
CA LEU A 47 0.15 0.79 -11.48
C LEU A 47 0.88 1.91 -12.24
N PHE A 48 1.59 2.79 -11.53
CA PHE A 48 2.35 3.88 -12.14
C PHE A 48 3.48 3.35 -13.02
N GLY A 49 4.14 2.28 -12.59
CA GLY A 49 5.20 1.63 -13.37
C GLY A 49 4.67 1.04 -14.68
N ALA A 50 3.54 0.32 -14.65
CA ALA A 50 2.93 -0.24 -15.85
C ALA A 50 2.43 0.85 -16.80
N LEU A 51 1.82 1.92 -16.26
CA LEU A 51 1.34 3.05 -17.06
C LEU A 51 2.48 3.89 -17.64
N SER A 52 3.67 3.89 -17.04
CA SER A 52 4.84 4.57 -17.61
C SER A 52 5.31 3.99 -18.95
N GLY A 53 4.76 2.84 -19.37
CA GLY A 53 4.98 2.24 -20.68
C GLY A 53 6.46 1.95 -20.94
N PRO A 54 7.05 2.49 -22.03
CA PRO A 54 8.41 2.16 -22.47
C PRO A 54 9.51 2.60 -21.50
N ILE A 55 9.20 3.46 -20.51
CA ILE A 55 10.20 3.93 -19.54
C ILE A 55 10.67 2.77 -18.65
N LEU A 56 9.73 1.99 -18.10
CA LEU A 56 10.04 0.89 -17.17
C LEU A 56 9.71 -0.50 -17.75
N THR A 57 8.96 -0.58 -18.84
CA THR A 57 8.44 -1.84 -19.39
C THR A 57 8.66 -1.90 -20.89
N THR A 58 8.57 -3.09 -21.49
CA THR A 58 8.63 -3.24 -22.96
C THR A 58 7.33 -2.82 -23.65
N ASN A 59 6.30 -2.44 -22.89
CA ASN A 59 5.01 -2.02 -23.43
C ASN A 59 5.08 -0.57 -23.94
N THR A 60 5.12 -0.39 -25.25
CA THR A 60 5.17 0.93 -25.88
C THR A 60 3.83 1.66 -25.89
N THR A 61 2.71 0.94 -25.78
CA THR A 61 1.34 1.48 -25.84
C THR A 61 0.50 0.95 -24.67
N PRO A 62 0.72 1.44 -23.44
CA PRO A 62 0.02 0.94 -22.26
C PRO A 62 -1.50 1.22 -22.35
N SER A 63 -2.31 0.16 -22.43
CA SER A 63 -3.77 0.27 -22.36
C SER A 63 -4.22 0.43 -20.92
N LEU A 64 -4.82 1.58 -20.58
CA LEU A 64 -5.29 1.88 -19.23
C LEU A 64 -6.30 0.82 -18.76
N LEU A 65 -7.28 0.44 -19.59
CA LEU A 65 -8.30 -0.54 -19.20
C LEU A 65 -7.69 -1.92 -18.92
N ALA A 66 -6.73 -2.36 -19.73
CA ALA A 66 -6.05 -3.65 -19.53
C ALA A 66 -5.16 -3.66 -18.27
N ILE A 67 -4.59 -2.52 -17.92
CA ILE A 67 -3.80 -2.37 -16.68
C ILE A 67 -4.73 -2.33 -15.47
N LEU A 68 -5.80 -1.54 -15.50
CA LEU A 68 -6.75 -1.44 -14.40
C LEU A 68 -7.46 -2.77 -14.11
N SER A 69 -7.76 -3.57 -15.14
CA SER A 69 -8.35 -4.89 -14.97
C SER A 69 -7.43 -5.91 -14.27
N ARG A 70 -6.14 -5.57 -14.11
CA ARG A 70 -5.13 -6.37 -13.39
C ARG A 70 -4.96 -5.97 -11.93
N ILE A 71 -5.61 -4.89 -11.48
CA ILE A 71 -5.57 -4.46 -10.08
C ILE A 71 -6.06 -5.56 -9.12
N PRO A 72 -7.19 -6.26 -9.37
CA PRO A 72 -7.68 -7.27 -8.43
C PRO A 72 -6.69 -8.41 -8.20
N GLN A 73 -6.09 -8.95 -9.26
CA GLN A 73 -5.10 -10.03 -9.19
C GLN A 73 -3.82 -9.55 -8.49
N THR A 74 -3.35 -8.35 -8.85
CA THR A 74 -2.15 -7.75 -8.25
C THR A 74 -2.35 -7.52 -6.75
N LEU A 75 -3.47 -6.89 -6.37
CA LEU A 75 -3.80 -6.63 -4.97
C LEU A 75 -3.99 -7.94 -4.20
N LEU A 76 -4.62 -8.96 -4.79
CA LEU A 76 -4.78 -10.27 -4.17
C LEU A 76 -3.42 -10.88 -3.83
N LEU A 77 -2.47 -10.91 -4.78
CA LEU A 77 -1.16 -11.52 -4.51
C LEU A 77 -0.30 -10.70 -3.55
N ILE A 78 -0.34 -9.36 -3.62
CA ILE A 78 0.29 -8.48 -2.62
C ILE A 78 -0.27 -8.79 -1.24
N TRP A 79 -1.60 -8.74 -1.10
CA TRP A 79 -2.27 -8.91 0.18
C TRP A 79 -2.07 -10.31 0.76
N SER A 80 -2.11 -11.36 -0.07
CA SER A 80 -1.90 -12.72 0.41
C SER A 80 -0.47 -13.00 0.88
N ASN A 81 0.55 -12.46 0.19
CA ASN A 81 1.92 -12.52 0.69
C ASN A 81 2.09 -11.70 1.98
N LEU A 82 1.47 -10.52 2.05
CA LEU A 82 1.51 -9.67 3.24
C LEU A 82 0.84 -10.37 4.43
N LEU A 83 -0.30 -11.02 4.20
CA LEU A 83 -1.00 -11.79 5.22
C LEU A 83 -0.12 -12.92 5.79
N ILE A 84 0.61 -13.64 4.94
CA ILE A 84 1.55 -14.68 5.38
C ILE A 84 2.66 -14.07 6.24
N PHE A 85 3.24 -12.95 5.80
CA PHE A 85 4.27 -12.24 6.55
C PHE A 85 3.75 -11.78 7.92
N ASP A 86 2.58 -11.15 7.96
CA ASP A 86 1.97 -10.60 9.17
C ASP A 86 1.56 -11.69 10.15
N ILE A 87 0.96 -12.79 9.68
CA ILE A 87 0.66 -13.95 10.53
C ILE A 87 1.96 -14.51 11.13
N SER A 88 3.00 -14.69 10.31
CA SER A 88 4.29 -15.22 10.79
C SER A 88 4.92 -14.30 11.84
N ASN A 89 4.85 -12.98 11.64
CA ASN A 89 5.38 -11.97 12.57
C ASN A 89 4.60 -11.88 13.88
N GLN A 90 3.28 -12.14 13.85
CA GLN A 90 2.37 -11.89 14.99
C GLN A 90 2.07 -13.14 15.83
N ARG A 91 2.37 -14.35 15.34
CA ARG A 91 1.89 -15.61 15.97
C ARG A 91 2.64 -16.05 17.22
N SER A 92 3.88 -15.61 17.44
CA SER A 92 4.68 -16.10 18.58
C SER A 92 4.21 -15.50 19.91
N PRO A 93 4.31 -16.21 21.05
CA PRO A 93 3.87 -15.67 22.34
C PRO A 93 4.53 -14.33 22.69
N ILE A 94 5.82 -14.17 22.35
CA ILE A 94 6.56 -12.93 22.57
C ILE A 94 6.01 -11.79 21.70
N ALA A 95 5.68 -12.07 20.43
CA ALA A 95 5.04 -11.09 19.55
C ALA A 95 3.65 -10.68 20.05
N VAL A 96 2.91 -11.61 20.65
CA VAL A 96 1.59 -11.31 21.24
C VAL A 96 1.72 -10.35 22.43
N GLU A 97 2.70 -10.53 23.31
CA GLU A 97 2.94 -9.58 24.42
C GLU A 97 3.40 -8.20 23.92
N GLU A 98 4.24 -8.15 22.88
CA GLU A 98 4.61 -6.91 22.19
C GLU A 98 3.38 -6.20 21.61
N ASP A 99 2.52 -6.93 20.91
CA ASP A 99 1.35 -6.37 20.23
C ASP A 99 0.24 -5.96 21.20
N LYS A 100 0.13 -6.55 22.39
CA LYS A 100 -0.79 -6.04 23.44
C LYS A 100 -0.50 -4.58 23.80
N ILE A 101 0.74 -4.13 23.62
CA ILE A 101 1.17 -2.77 23.92
C ILE A 101 1.05 -1.90 22.68
N ASN A 102 1.65 -2.33 21.57
CA ASN A 102 1.73 -1.51 20.37
C ASN A 102 0.40 -1.48 19.58
N LYS A 103 -0.28 -2.63 19.47
CA LYS A 103 -1.35 -2.89 18.49
C LYS A 103 -2.41 -3.88 19.07
N PRO A 104 -3.08 -3.56 20.20
CA PRO A 104 -3.95 -4.51 20.92
C PRO A 104 -5.18 -4.97 20.12
N HIS A 105 -5.54 -4.24 19.06
CA HIS A 105 -6.64 -4.60 18.14
C HIS A 105 -6.29 -5.74 17.17
N ARG A 106 -5.02 -6.19 17.11
CA ARG A 106 -4.61 -7.31 16.25
C ARG A 106 -5.31 -8.62 16.64
N PRO A 107 -5.49 -9.56 15.70
CA PRO A 107 -6.34 -10.74 15.90
C PRO A 107 -6.01 -11.60 17.12
N ILE A 108 -4.73 -11.85 17.37
CA ILE A 108 -4.30 -12.75 18.46
C ILE A 108 -4.40 -12.04 19.83
N PRO A 109 -3.83 -10.81 20.01
CA PRO A 109 -4.04 -10.05 21.26
C PRO A 109 -5.51 -9.81 21.60
N ALA A 110 -6.35 -9.56 20.59
CA ALA A 110 -7.79 -9.36 20.76
C ALA A 110 -8.58 -10.67 21.00
N GLY A 111 -7.92 -11.83 21.02
CA GLY A 111 -8.54 -13.13 21.28
C GLY A 111 -9.43 -13.64 20.14
N ARG A 112 -9.32 -13.10 18.91
CA ARG A 112 -10.12 -13.55 17.76
C ARG A 112 -9.64 -14.87 17.17
N ILE A 113 -8.36 -15.17 17.34
CA ILE A 113 -7.72 -16.41 16.87
C ILE A 113 -6.57 -16.76 17.82
N THR A 114 -6.34 -18.04 18.06
CA THR A 114 -5.21 -18.52 18.87
C THR A 114 -3.92 -18.59 18.03
N CYS A 115 -2.74 -18.65 18.67
CA CYS A 115 -1.47 -18.86 17.97
C CYS A 115 -1.50 -20.12 17.09
N ALA A 116 -1.96 -21.25 17.63
CA ALA A 116 -2.12 -22.51 16.88
C ALA A 116 -3.13 -22.41 15.72
N GLY A 117 -4.18 -21.60 15.89
CA GLY A 117 -5.10 -21.28 14.81
C GLY A 117 -4.41 -20.49 13.69
N ALA A 118 -3.60 -19.49 14.05
CA ALA A 118 -2.81 -18.73 13.10
C ALA A 118 -1.77 -19.60 12.36
N ASP A 119 -1.13 -20.56 13.05
CA ASP A 119 -0.26 -21.56 12.44
C ASP A 119 -1.00 -22.40 11.38
N SER A 120 -2.22 -22.82 11.70
CA SER A 120 -3.06 -23.60 10.79
C SER A 120 -3.41 -22.80 9.53
N VAL A 121 -3.69 -21.50 9.67
CA VAL A 121 -3.91 -20.60 8.54
C VAL A 121 -2.65 -20.49 7.68
N LEU A 122 -1.48 -20.33 8.31
CA LEU A 122 -0.21 -20.23 7.59
C LEU A 122 0.09 -21.50 6.77
N MET A 123 -0.11 -22.68 7.37
CA MET A 123 0.10 -23.98 6.71
C MET A 123 -0.76 -24.16 5.46
N ALA A 124 -1.97 -23.58 5.44
CA ALA A 124 -2.84 -23.59 4.27
C ALA A 124 -2.49 -22.47 3.28
N ALA A 125 -2.20 -21.26 3.77
CA ALA A 125 -1.95 -20.08 2.95
C ALA A 125 -0.67 -20.20 2.13
N VAL A 126 0.43 -20.70 2.70
CA VAL A 126 1.74 -20.81 2.02
C VAL A 126 1.66 -21.59 0.71
N PRO A 127 1.20 -22.86 0.67
CA PRO A 127 1.10 -23.61 -0.58
C PRO A 127 0.06 -23.01 -1.54
N ALA A 128 -1.05 -22.46 -1.03
CA ALA A 128 -2.09 -21.85 -1.86
C ALA A 128 -1.58 -20.59 -2.59
N VAL A 129 -0.87 -19.71 -1.89
CA VAL A 129 -0.30 -18.48 -2.46
C VAL A 129 0.83 -18.81 -3.42
N LEU A 130 1.67 -19.80 -3.11
CA LEU A 130 2.69 -20.26 -4.04
C LEU A 130 2.06 -20.82 -5.33
N ALA A 131 1.03 -21.67 -5.23
CA ALA A 131 0.32 -22.19 -6.38
C ALA A 131 -0.33 -21.07 -7.22
N LEU A 132 -0.96 -20.09 -6.56
CA LEU A 132 -1.56 -18.93 -7.23
C LEU A 132 -0.50 -18.09 -7.95
N SER A 133 0.67 -17.90 -7.34
CA SER A 133 1.77 -17.16 -7.97
C SER A 133 2.34 -17.84 -9.21
N CYS A 134 2.27 -19.17 -9.30
CA CYS A 134 2.63 -19.92 -10.52
C CYS A 134 1.69 -19.59 -11.69
N VAL A 135 0.39 -19.39 -11.42
CA VAL A 135 -0.60 -19.03 -12.44
C VAL A 135 -0.26 -17.69 -13.10
N TRP A 136 0.31 -16.75 -12.35
CA TRP A 136 0.69 -15.42 -12.84
C TRP A 136 2.18 -15.27 -13.14
N GLY A 137 2.96 -16.36 -13.09
CA GLY A 137 4.38 -16.36 -13.51
C GLY A 137 5.32 -15.58 -12.59
N VAL A 138 4.95 -15.35 -11.33
CA VAL A 138 5.72 -14.59 -10.31
C VAL A 138 6.06 -15.44 -9.08
N TRP A 139 6.23 -16.74 -9.31
CA TRP A 139 6.49 -17.72 -8.26
C TRP A 139 7.88 -17.57 -7.66
N GLN A 140 8.88 -17.10 -8.43
CA GLN A 140 10.22 -16.86 -7.90
C GLN A 140 10.21 -15.77 -6.83
N GLU A 141 9.53 -14.65 -7.10
CA GLU A 141 9.37 -13.57 -6.14
C GLU A 141 8.62 -14.06 -4.90
N THR A 142 7.52 -14.79 -5.10
CA THR A 142 6.71 -15.34 -4.01
C THR A 142 7.51 -16.32 -3.15
N LEU A 143 8.19 -17.30 -3.76
CA LEU A 143 9.04 -18.26 -3.05
C LEU A 143 10.15 -17.56 -2.26
N THR A 144 10.77 -16.55 -2.87
CA THR A 144 11.80 -15.75 -2.21
C THR A 144 11.21 -14.96 -1.04
N LEU A 145 10.05 -14.33 -1.20
CA LEU A 145 9.34 -13.65 -0.10
C LEU A 145 9.01 -14.60 1.05
N LEU A 146 8.58 -15.83 0.75
CA LEU A 146 8.34 -16.86 1.77
C LEU A 146 9.62 -17.23 2.53
N LEU A 147 10.73 -17.41 1.81
CA LEU A 147 12.05 -17.66 2.42
C LEU A 147 12.48 -16.50 3.32
N PHE A 148 12.39 -15.26 2.83
CA PHE A 148 12.75 -14.08 3.61
C PHE A 148 11.81 -13.87 4.81
N THR A 149 10.52 -14.22 4.69
CA THR A 149 9.57 -14.22 5.80
C THR A 149 9.99 -15.21 6.89
N TYR A 150 10.38 -16.42 6.51
CA TYR A 150 10.91 -17.42 7.44
C TYR A 150 12.21 -16.96 8.11
N MET A 151 13.15 -16.40 7.33
CA MET A 151 14.39 -15.84 7.86
C MET A 151 14.14 -14.68 8.83
N TYR A 152 13.20 -13.79 8.50
CA TYR A 152 12.87 -12.62 9.30
C TYR A 152 12.23 -13.00 10.63
N ASN A 153 11.25 -13.92 10.61
CA ASN A 153 10.42 -14.26 11.77
C ASN A 153 10.95 -15.50 12.52
N ASP A 154 10.99 -16.65 11.86
CA ASP A 154 11.25 -17.96 12.50
C ASP A 154 12.74 -18.17 12.83
N LEU A 155 13.65 -17.60 12.05
CA LEU A 155 15.09 -17.54 12.39
C LEU A 155 15.45 -16.30 13.22
N CYS A 156 14.47 -15.47 13.59
CA CYS A 156 14.62 -14.27 14.41
C CYS A 156 15.69 -13.28 13.91
N LEU A 157 16.02 -13.26 12.61
CA LEU A 157 17.02 -12.32 12.09
C LEU A 157 16.59 -10.86 12.23
N SER A 158 15.28 -10.62 12.29
CA SER A 158 14.71 -9.29 12.58
C SER A 158 14.98 -8.80 14.00
N ASP A 159 15.23 -9.73 14.94
CA ASP A 159 15.48 -9.41 16.34
C ASP A 159 16.98 -9.16 16.63
N TYR A 160 17.88 -9.64 15.75
CA TYR A 160 19.33 -9.61 15.94
C TYR A 160 19.95 -8.22 15.88
N HIS A 161 19.72 -7.47 14.79
CA HIS A 161 20.27 -6.12 14.62
C HIS A 161 19.44 -5.31 13.62
N TRP A 162 19.33 -4.00 13.86
CA TRP A 162 18.47 -3.12 13.07
C TRP A 162 18.83 -3.07 11.59
N THR A 163 20.13 -3.15 11.25
CA THR A 163 20.58 -3.18 9.84
C THR A 163 20.16 -4.46 9.13
N THR A 164 20.25 -5.61 9.79
CA THR A 164 19.79 -6.90 9.26
C THR A 164 18.29 -6.85 9.00
N ARG A 165 17.53 -6.41 10.00
CA ARG A 165 16.08 -6.21 9.88
C ARG A 165 15.73 -5.31 8.70
N ASN A 166 16.35 -4.13 8.62
CA ASN A 166 16.04 -3.17 7.57
C ASN A 166 16.45 -3.67 6.17
N SER A 167 17.54 -4.44 6.08
CA SER A 167 17.96 -5.09 4.83
C SER A 167 16.94 -6.13 4.37
N LEU A 168 16.47 -6.99 5.27
CA LEU A 168 15.43 -7.99 4.94
C LEU A 168 14.13 -7.31 4.50
N ILE A 169 13.71 -6.24 5.17
CA ILE A 169 12.52 -5.48 4.77
C ILE A 169 12.72 -4.83 3.41
N ALA A 170 13.88 -4.21 3.15
CA ALA A 170 14.18 -3.58 1.86
C ALA A 170 14.18 -4.59 0.72
N ILE A 171 14.77 -5.79 0.92
CA ILE A 171 14.69 -6.91 -0.04
C ILE A 171 13.24 -7.30 -0.28
N GLY A 172 12.44 -7.41 0.79
CA GLY A 172 11.01 -7.65 0.72
C GLY A 172 10.32 -6.64 -0.20
N TYR A 173 10.46 -5.34 0.05
CA TYR A 173 9.88 -4.30 -0.80
C TYR A 173 10.30 -4.42 -2.27
N ALA A 174 11.57 -4.71 -2.55
CA ALA A 174 12.04 -4.91 -3.92
C ALA A 174 11.33 -6.09 -4.61
N LEU A 175 11.17 -7.21 -3.90
CA LEU A 175 10.46 -8.39 -4.40
C LEU A 175 8.97 -8.12 -4.59
N TYR A 176 8.32 -7.45 -3.64
CA TYR A 176 6.92 -7.03 -3.77
C TYR A 176 6.71 -6.07 -4.95
N SER A 177 7.61 -5.11 -5.14
CA SER A 177 7.62 -4.21 -6.29
C SER A 177 7.77 -4.96 -7.61
N SER A 178 8.71 -5.92 -7.69
CA SER A 178 8.88 -6.79 -8.87
C SER A 178 7.62 -7.61 -9.16
N LEU A 179 7.13 -8.33 -8.15
CA LEU A 179 5.94 -9.17 -8.22
C LEU A 179 4.74 -8.37 -8.70
N ALA A 180 4.47 -7.22 -8.06
CA ALA A 180 3.31 -6.40 -8.37
C ALA A 180 3.40 -5.81 -9.78
N LEU A 181 4.56 -5.27 -10.16
CA LEU A 181 4.75 -4.66 -11.48
C LEU A 181 4.65 -5.70 -12.59
N ARG A 182 5.22 -6.90 -12.42
CA ARG A 182 5.13 -7.98 -13.41
C ARG A 182 3.69 -8.44 -13.65
N ILE A 183 2.88 -8.58 -12.58
CA ILE A 183 1.46 -8.90 -12.74
C ILE A 183 0.73 -7.77 -13.48
N MET A 184 0.97 -6.52 -13.08
CA MET A 184 0.29 -5.36 -13.64
C MET A 184 0.58 -5.16 -15.14
N VAL A 185 1.83 -5.42 -15.55
CA VAL A 185 2.29 -5.36 -16.95
C VAL A 185 1.68 -6.49 -17.79
N GLY A 186 1.53 -7.68 -17.22
CA GLY A 186 0.99 -8.87 -17.89
C GLY A 186 2.07 -9.72 -18.58
N SER A 187 1.70 -10.94 -18.99
CA SER A 187 2.60 -11.96 -19.55
C SER A 187 3.30 -11.56 -20.86
N GLU A 188 2.65 -10.70 -21.64
CA GLU A 188 3.11 -10.31 -22.98
C GLU A 188 4.28 -9.30 -22.96
N CYS A 189 4.57 -8.71 -21.79
CA CYS A 189 5.54 -7.65 -21.64
C CYS A 189 6.44 -7.89 -20.43
N THR A 190 7.64 -7.34 -20.46
CA THR A 190 8.63 -7.50 -19.39
C THR A 190 9.16 -6.14 -18.94
N LEU A 191 9.92 -6.12 -17.85
CA LEU A 191 10.57 -4.91 -17.37
C LEU A 191 11.81 -4.61 -18.22
N THR A 192 12.04 -3.34 -18.55
CA THR A 192 13.29 -2.91 -19.17
C THR A 192 14.43 -2.95 -18.14
N SER A 193 15.67 -2.81 -18.61
CA SER A 193 16.82 -2.61 -17.70
C SER A 193 16.60 -1.43 -16.76
N LYS A 194 15.97 -0.34 -17.24
CA LYS A 194 15.62 0.82 -16.40
C LYS A 194 14.54 0.48 -15.37
N GLY A 195 13.57 -0.37 -15.72
CA GLY A 195 12.58 -0.94 -14.79
C GLY A 195 13.23 -1.70 -13.62
N TRP A 196 14.18 -2.58 -13.92
CA TRP A 196 14.93 -3.31 -12.89
C TRP A 196 15.79 -2.40 -12.02
N VAL A 197 16.48 -1.42 -12.61
CA VAL A 197 17.23 -0.41 -11.83
C VAL A 197 16.29 0.39 -10.94
N TRP A 198 15.08 0.73 -11.41
CA TRP A 198 14.09 1.44 -10.60
C TRP A 198 13.63 0.62 -9.38
N ILE A 199 13.46 -0.70 -9.52
CA ILE A 199 13.24 -1.60 -8.36
C ILE A 199 14.44 -1.56 -7.40
N GLY A 200 15.67 -1.52 -7.92
CA GLY A 200 16.88 -1.31 -7.12
C GLY A 200 16.91 0.05 -6.40
N VAL A 201 16.36 1.10 -7.00
CA VAL A 201 16.18 2.41 -6.33
C VAL A 201 15.15 2.30 -5.21
N VAL A 202 14.03 1.58 -5.41
CA VAL A 202 13.07 1.30 -4.33
C VAL A 202 13.74 0.56 -3.18
N PHE A 203 14.52 -0.50 -3.48
CA PHE A 203 15.32 -1.18 -2.48
C PHE A 203 16.16 -0.20 -1.65
N ALA A 204 16.90 0.70 -2.32
CA ALA A 204 17.73 1.69 -1.64
C ALA A 204 16.92 2.66 -0.77
N ILE A 205 15.79 3.18 -1.28
CA ILE A 205 14.89 4.05 -0.50
C ILE A 205 14.47 3.35 0.80
N MET A 206 14.03 2.10 0.71
CA MET A 206 13.58 1.33 1.88
C MET A 206 14.74 1.03 2.82
N LEU A 207 15.89 0.63 2.30
CA LEU A 207 17.10 0.33 3.08
C LEU A 207 17.58 1.53 3.92
N PHE A 208 17.34 2.75 3.47
CA PHE A 208 17.79 3.95 4.18
C PHE A 208 16.71 4.72 4.92
N THR A 209 15.41 4.43 4.71
CA THR A 209 14.34 5.25 5.30
C THR A 209 13.26 4.46 6.03
N GLN A 210 13.11 3.16 5.77
CA GLN A 210 12.00 2.36 6.29
C GLN A 210 12.00 2.23 7.82
N HIS A 211 13.18 2.29 8.46
CA HIS A 211 13.31 2.21 9.92
C HIS A 211 12.66 3.39 10.67
N ILE A 212 12.11 4.38 9.96
CA ILE A 212 11.18 5.36 10.53
C ILE A 212 9.97 4.69 11.21
N CYS A 213 9.51 3.53 10.72
CA CYS A 213 8.36 2.83 11.29
C CYS A 213 8.66 2.26 12.69
N ASP A 214 9.94 2.06 13.01
CA ASP A 214 10.38 1.53 14.29
C ASP A 214 10.29 2.57 15.40
N ILE A 215 10.37 3.87 15.07
CA ILE A 215 10.36 4.96 16.07
C ILE A 215 9.09 4.90 16.93
N LYS A 216 7.92 4.72 16.30
CA LYS A 216 6.63 4.56 17.01
C LYS A 216 6.47 3.21 17.71
N ASP A 217 7.22 2.19 17.30
CA ASP A 217 7.12 0.82 17.83
C ASP A 217 8.20 0.53 18.90
N ALA A 218 9.10 1.50 19.16
CA ALA A 218 10.23 1.40 20.08
C ALA A 218 9.88 0.93 21.52
N PRO A 219 8.76 1.35 22.14
CA PRO A 219 8.39 0.86 23.48
C PRO A 219 8.19 -0.67 23.51
N GLY A 220 7.46 -1.23 22.53
CA GLY A 220 7.27 -2.68 22.42
C GLY A 220 8.55 -3.42 22.05
N ASP A 221 9.38 -2.84 21.16
CA ASP A 221 10.67 -3.42 20.78
C ASP A 221 11.61 -3.58 21.98
N LYS A 222 11.66 -2.57 22.87
CA LYS A 222 12.45 -2.62 24.11
C LYS A 222 12.02 -3.75 25.03
N LEU A 223 10.70 -3.98 25.17
CA LEU A 223 10.17 -5.04 26.02
C LEU A 223 10.42 -6.43 25.43
N ARG A 224 10.41 -6.56 24.11
CA ARG A 224 10.82 -7.78 23.40
C ARG A 224 12.34 -8.04 23.46
N GLY A 225 13.13 -7.03 23.79
CA GLY A 225 14.59 -7.09 23.68
C GLY A 225 15.08 -7.05 22.23
N ARG A 226 14.26 -6.56 21.29
CA ARG A 226 14.60 -6.42 19.87
C ARG A 226 15.58 -5.27 19.67
N GLN A 227 16.66 -5.51 18.93
CA GLN A 227 17.64 -4.47 18.57
C GLN A 227 17.17 -3.62 17.37
N SER A 228 16.06 -2.90 17.50
CA SER A 228 15.56 -2.00 16.45
C SER A 228 16.34 -0.67 16.38
N ALA A 229 16.22 0.06 15.27
CA ALA A 229 17.01 1.27 15.04
C ALA A 229 16.91 2.32 16.17
N PRO A 230 15.71 2.67 16.69
CA PRO A 230 15.61 3.61 17.82
C PRO A 230 16.17 3.05 19.13
N VAL A 231 16.20 1.73 19.31
CA VAL A 231 16.76 1.07 20.50
C VAL A 231 18.29 1.09 20.47
N VAL A 232 18.90 0.85 19.30
CA VAL A 232 20.35 0.78 19.13
C VAL A 232 20.99 2.16 18.96
N LEU A 233 20.41 3.03 18.12
CA LEU A 233 20.98 4.34 17.78
C LEU A 233 20.60 5.43 18.80
N GLY A 234 19.50 5.24 19.54
CA GLY A 234 18.88 6.30 20.32
C GLY A 234 18.04 7.25 19.46
N ASP A 235 17.25 8.10 20.12
CA ASP A 235 16.18 8.88 19.49
C ASP A 235 16.69 9.97 18.52
N ASP A 236 17.79 10.66 18.85
CA ASP A 236 18.31 11.71 17.96
C ASP A 236 18.98 11.15 16.71
N MET A 237 19.83 10.13 16.86
CA MET A 237 20.55 9.55 15.73
C MET A 237 19.61 8.80 14.78
N VAL A 238 18.60 8.08 15.29
CA VAL A 238 17.63 7.39 14.42
C VAL A 238 16.82 8.38 13.58
N ARG A 239 16.47 9.54 14.12
CA ARG A 239 15.71 10.57 13.41
C ARG A 239 16.55 11.23 12.32
N CYS A 240 17.81 11.54 12.61
CA CYS A 240 18.76 12.02 11.60
C CYS A 240 19.02 10.98 10.49
N SER A 241 19.14 9.70 10.85
CA SER A 241 19.39 8.62 9.89
C SER A 241 18.21 8.36 8.96
N VAL A 242 16.99 8.80 9.31
CA VAL A 242 15.82 8.84 8.40
C VAL A 242 15.77 10.15 7.60
N ALA A 243 15.87 11.29 8.29
CA ALA A 243 15.62 12.60 7.70
C ALA A 243 16.61 12.92 6.55
N ILE A 244 17.88 12.57 6.72
CA ILE A 244 18.91 12.83 5.70
C ILE A 244 18.64 12.03 4.42
N PRO A 245 18.47 10.69 4.45
CA PRO A 245 18.13 9.93 3.24
C PRO A 245 16.79 10.33 2.62
N VAL A 246 15.77 10.69 3.39
CA VAL A 246 14.50 11.21 2.84
C VAL A 246 14.75 12.46 1.97
N MET A 247 15.57 13.40 2.45
CA MET A 247 15.92 14.60 1.68
C MET A 247 16.76 14.26 0.43
N LEU A 248 17.74 13.36 0.57
CA LEU A 248 18.56 12.92 -0.56
C LEU A 248 17.72 12.23 -1.64
N CYS A 249 16.86 11.27 -1.26
CA CYS A 249 15.95 10.59 -2.19
C CYS A 249 14.97 11.56 -2.85
N SER A 250 14.54 12.62 -2.15
CA SER A 250 13.66 13.64 -2.71
C SER A 250 14.29 14.43 -3.86
N VAL A 251 15.63 14.45 -3.97
CA VAL A 251 16.37 15.05 -5.09
C VAL A 251 16.82 13.99 -6.10
N LEU A 252 17.38 12.88 -5.62
CA LEU A 252 17.97 11.84 -6.47
C LEU A 252 16.93 11.08 -7.27
N CYS A 253 15.73 10.83 -6.73
CA CYS A 253 14.69 10.08 -7.42
C CYS A 253 14.11 10.84 -8.63
N PRO A 254 13.77 12.14 -8.56
CA PRO A 254 13.44 12.91 -9.75
C PRO A 254 14.61 12.98 -10.74
N ALA A 255 15.85 13.16 -10.26
CA ALA A 255 17.05 13.24 -11.10
C ALA A 255 17.33 11.95 -11.91
N PHE A 256 16.86 10.79 -11.43
CA PHE A 256 16.93 9.52 -12.16
C PHE A 256 16.13 9.56 -13.49
N PHE A 257 15.12 10.41 -13.59
CA PHE A 257 14.34 10.62 -14.81
C PHE A 257 14.70 11.97 -15.43
N SER A 258 15.58 11.95 -16.43
CA SER A 258 16.09 13.15 -17.12
C SER A 258 15.03 14.03 -17.78
N THR A 259 13.80 13.52 -17.98
CA THR A 259 12.68 14.25 -18.60
C THR A 259 11.84 15.05 -17.61
N LEU A 260 12.07 14.90 -16.30
CA LEU A 260 11.25 15.56 -15.28
C LEU A 260 11.66 17.03 -15.09
N GLY A 261 10.64 17.90 -15.04
CA GLY A 261 10.81 19.33 -14.78
C GLY A 261 10.81 19.70 -13.29
N PRO A 262 10.92 21.01 -12.98
CA PRO A 262 11.00 21.51 -11.60
C PRO A 262 9.81 21.11 -10.70
N VAL A 263 8.62 20.91 -11.28
CA VAL A 263 7.42 20.51 -10.53
C VAL A 263 7.64 19.20 -9.78
N SER A 264 8.27 18.20 -10.38
CA SER A 264 8.54 16.92 -9.73
C SER A 264 9.47 17.08 -8.53
N TYR A 265 10.50 17.92 -8.65
CA TYR A 265 11.40 18.24 -7.54
C TYR A 265 10.68 18.99 -6.43
N VAL A 266 9.83 19.97 -6.76
CA VAL A 266 9.05 20.71 -5.76
C VAL A 266 8.12 19.77 -4.99
N LEU A 267 7.43 18.86 -5.67
CA LEU A 267 6.53 17.90 -5.03
C LEU A 267 7.27 16.92 -4.10
N THR A 268 8.36 16.31 -4.57
CA THR A 268 9.13 15.37 -3.74
C THR A 268 9.83 16.09 -2.59
N LEU A 269 10.44 17.25 -2.82
CA LEU A 269 11.14 18.02 -1.79
C LEU A 269 10.19 18.62 -0.77
N SER A 270 9.03 19.15 -1.17
CA SER A 270 8.07 19.73 -0.22
C SER A 270 7.59 18.67 0.77
N LEU A 271 7.12 17.53 0.27
CA LEU A 271 6.64 16.44 1.11
C LEU A 271 7.79 15.76 1.88
N GLY A 272 8.95 15.56 1.25
CA GLY A 272 10.15 15.06 1.90
C GLY A 272 10.63 15.96 3.04
N SER A 273 10.57 17.29 2.86
CA SER A 273 10.89 18.27 3.90
C SER A 273 9.90 18.20 5.05
N VAL A 274 8.61 18.05 4.76
CA VAL A 274 7.58 17.86 5.80
C VAL A 274 7.90 16.59 6.61
N VAL A 275 8.22 15.47 5.98
CA VAL A 275 8.58 14.23 6.67
C VAL A 275 9.86 14.41 7.49
N ALA A 276 10.93 14.96 6.90
CA ALA A 276 12.21 15.17 7.57
C ALA A 276 12.10 16.12 8.77
N LEU A 277 11.49 17.29 8.60
CA LEU A 277 11.28 18.26 9.66
C LEU A 277 10.41 17.67 10.77
N ARG A 278 9.34 16.96 10.43
CA ARG A 278 8.50 16.33 11.45
C ARG A 278 9.24 15.28 12.26
N THR A 279 10.01 14.42 11.58
CA THR A 279 10.85 13.40 12.20
C THR A 279 11.83 14.01 13.20
N LEU A 280 12.40 15.18 12.91
CA LEU A 280 13.38 15.85 13.78
C LEU A 280 12.72 16.63 14.93
N LEU A 281 11.60 17.32 14.67
CA LEU A 281 11.01 18.31 15.59
C LEU A 281 9.95 17.75 16.53
N TYR A 282 9.13 16.79 16.09
CA TYR A 282 8.04 16.24 16.91
C TYR A 282 8.43 14.87 17.49
N ARG A 283 8.32 14.73 18.82
CA ARG A 283 8.80 13.54 19.56
C ARG A 283 7.69 12.75 20.27
N SER A 284 6.42 13.15 20.12
CA SER A 284 5.29 12.41 20.68
C SER A 284 4.92 11.20 19.83
N LEU A 285 4.47 10.11 20.45
CA LEU A 285 4.05 8.88 19.76
C LEU A 285 3.01 9.13 18.65
N ASP A 286 2.03 9.99 18.87
CA ASP A 286 1.01 10.29 17.85
C ASP A 286 1.58 11.06 16.66
N ALA A 287 2.55 11.94 16.92
CA ALA A 287 3.30 12.61 15.85
C ALA A 287 4.14 11.62 15.05
N ASP A 288 4.77 10.63 15.68
CA ASP A 288 5.54 9.60 14.99
C ASP A 288 4.63 8.69 14.15
N LYS A 289 3.44 8.31 14.66
CA LYS A 289 2.41 7.59 13.88
C LYS A 289 1.95 8.36 12.64
N LEU A 290 1.73 9.68 12.78
CA LEU A 290 1.36 10.52 11.64
C LEU A 290 2.53 10.66 10.65
N THR A 291 3.76 10.85 11.15
CA THR A 291 4.95 11.02 10.31
C THR A 291 5.25 9.75 9.51
N TRP A 292 5.02 8.56 10.07
CA TRP A 292 5.05 7.30 9.34
C TRP A 292 4.07 7.27 8.16
N LYS A 293 2.82 7.70 8.36
CA LYS A 293 1.82 7.78 7.28
C LYS A 293 2.21 8.79 6.21
N LEU A 294 2.75 9.95 6.60
CA LEU A 294 3.25 10.96 5.67
C LEU A 294 4.48 10.46 4.88
N TRP A 295 5.34 9.66 5.50
CA TRP A 295 6.43 8.98 4.81
C TRP A 295 5.90 7.98 3.77
N ALA A 296 4.84 7.22 4.07
CA ALA A 296 4.21 6.31 3.11
C ALA A 296 3.54 7.06 1.94
N LEU A 297 2.99 8.26 2.20
CA LEU A 297 2.52 9.15 1.15
C LEU A 297 3.68 9.67 0.29
N TRP A 298 4.80 10.05 0.92
CA TRP A 298 6.01 10.51 0.24
C TRP A 298 6.60 9.43 -0.69
N THR A 299 6.68 8.18 -0.25
CA THR A 299 7.13 7.08 -1.11
C THR A 299 6.18 6.88 -2.29
N THR A 300 4.87 7.01 -2.10
CA THR A 300 3.88 6.95 -3.19
C THR A 300 4.07 8.06 -4.22
N VAL A 301 4.40 9.28 -3.79
CA VAL A 301 4.74 10.40 -4.70
C VAL A 301 6.00 10.07 -5.51
N ILE A 302 7.03 9.50 -4.88
CA ILE A 302 8.23 9.03 -5.58
C ILE A 302 7.89 7.92 -6.59
N PHE A 303 7.00 7.00 -6.24
CA PHE A 303 6.58 5.92 -7.13
C PHE A 303 5.82 6.41 -8.37
N ALA A 304 5.23 7.61 -8.34
CA ALA A 304 4.55 8.23 -9.47
C ALA A 304 5.51 8.90 -10.48
N LEU A 305 6.80 9.08 -10.14
CA LEU A 305 7.79 9.73 -11.01
C LEU A 305 7.93 9.10 -12.41
N PRO A 306 7.96 7.76 -12.58
CA PRO A 306 8.03 7.16 -13.92
C PRO A 306 6.83 7.51 -14.79
N LEU A 307 5.63 7.60 -14.19
CA LEU A 307 4.42 8.00 -14.89
C LEU A 307 4.53 9.47 -15.34
N ALA A 308 4.94 10.37 -14.44
CA ALA A 308 5.17 11.78 -14.77
C ALA A 308 6.27 11.98 -15.84
N ALA A 309 7.25 11.08 -15.91
CA ALA A 309 8.32 11.12 -16.89
C ALA A 309 7.86 10.78 -18.31
N ASN A 310 6.72 10.09 -18.46
CA ASN A 310 6.12 9.77 -19.74
C ASN A 310 4.95 10.71 -20.08
N ALA A 311 5.26 11.88 -20.64
CA ALA A 311 4.26 12.89 -21.00
C ALA A 311 3.21 12.40 -22.01
N GLN A 312 3.50 11.34 -22.79
CA GLN A 312 2.56 10.78 -23.78
C GLN A 312 1.35 10.08 -23.14
N VAL A 313 1.44 9.71 -21.86
CA VAL A 313 0.35 9.04 -21.12
C VAL A 313 -0.70 10.04 -20.62
N PHE A 314 -0.29 11.30 -20.42
CA PHE A 314 -1.17 12.39 -19.99
C PHE A 314 -1.75 13.20 -21.13
N ASP A 315 -1.47 12.83 -22.39
CA ASP A 315 -2.18 13.43 -23.50
C ASP A 315 -3.67 13.10 -23.33
N THR A 316 -4.49 14.13 -23.22
CA THR A 316 -5.92 14.15 -22.87
C THR A 316 -6.74 13.06 -23.60
N GLN A 317 -6.24 12.62 -24.75
CA GLN A 317 -6.70 11.48 -25.52
C GLN A 317 -6.83 10.18 -24.72
N VAL A 318 -5.96 9.84 -23.77
CA VAL A 318 -6.03 8.54 -23.05
C VAL A 318 -7.29 8.47 -22.17
N PHE A 319 -7.59 9.54 -21.43
CA PHE A 319 -8.82 9.61 -20.62
C PHE A 319 -10.07 9.65 -21.50
N VAL A 320 -10.04 10.40 -22.60
CA VAL A 320 -11.14 10.45 -23.58
C VAL A 320 -11.35 9.07 -24.24
N ASN A 321 -10.28 8.37 -24.62
CA ASN A 321 -10.33 7.06 -25.25
C ASN A 321 -10.81 5.96 -24.30
N VAL A 322 -10.48 6.07 -23.01
CA VAL A 322 -10.95 5.15 -21.97
C VAL A 322 -12.42 5.41 -21.67
N TRP A 323 -12.82 6.67 -21.60
CA TRP A 323 -14.22 7.06 -21.44
C TRP A 323 -15.08 6.58 -22.61
N THR A 324 -14.63 6.80 -23.85
CA THR A 324 -15.34 6.32 -25.05
C THR A 324 -15.34 4.80 -25.16
N SER A 325 -14.25 4.12 -24.77
CA SER A 325 -14.19 2.66 -24.73
C SER A 325 -15.14 2.07 -23.67
N LEU A 326 -15.17 2.64 -22.47
CA LEU A 326 -16.10 2.25 -21.41
C LEU A 326 -17.55 2.53 -21.81
N GLN A 327 -17.85 3.69 -22.39
CA GLN A 327 -19.17 4.01 -22.94
C GLN A 327 -19.58 3.01 -24.03
N SER A 328 -18.68 2.64 -24.93
CA SER A 328 -18.96 1.68 -26.01
C SER A 328 -19.22 0.26 -25.50
N SER A 329 -18.48 -0.18 -24.48
CA SER A 329 -18.63 -1.52 -23.88
C SER A 329 -19.84 -1.62 -22.94
N LEU A 330 -20.22 -0.52 -22.28
CA LEU A 330 -21.38 -0.48 -21.39
C LEU A 330 -22.69 -0.19 -22.13
N CYS A 331 -22.68 0.57 -23.22
CA CYS A 331 -23.90 1.00 -23.92
C CYS A 331 -24.16 0.36 -25.29
N GLY A 332 -23.32 -0.55 -25.80
CA GLY A 332 -23.63 -1.27 -27.05
C GLY A 332 -23.85 -0.38 -28.28
N GLY A 333 -23.22 0.80 -28.34
CA GLY A 333 -23.13 1.63 -29.55
C GLY A 333 -23.97 2.90 -29.61
N ASP A 334 -24.94 3.13 -28.71
CA ASP A 334 -25.83 4.30 -28.80
C ASP A 334 -26.07 4.97 -27.43
N CYS A 335 -25.11 5.78 -26.98
CA CYS A 335 -25.20 6.55 -25.71
C CYS A 335 -24.99 8.05 -25.94
N ALA A 336 -25.54 8.60 -27.03
CA ALA A 336 -25.36 10.02 -27.37
C ALA A 336 -26.39 10.98 -26.72
N SER A 337 -27.41 10.50 -26.00
CA SER A 337 -28.52 11.37 -25.56
C SER A 337 -28.75 11.53 -24.05
N SER A 338 -28.01 10.86 -23.16
CA SER A 338 -28.36 10.88 -21.72
C SER A 338 -27.24 11.05 -20.70
N LEU A 339 -25.96 11.11 -21.08
CA LEU A 339 -24.88 11.41 -20.12
C LEU A 339 -24.32 12.82 -20.32
N ASN A 340 -24.80 13.75 -19.51
CA ASN A 340 -24.38 15.14 -19.49
C ASN A 340 -22.93 15.23 -18.97
N ILE A 341 -21.98 15.49 -19.88
CA ILE A 341 -20.52 15.51 -19.63
C ILE A 341 -20.13 16.45 -18.47
N ALA A 342 -20.94 17.47 -18.19
CA ALA A 342 -20.73 18.43 -17.10
C ALA A 342 -20.70 17.80 -15.69
N ALA A 343 -21.32 16.64 -15.46
CA ALA A 343 -21.35 16.02 -14.13
C ALA A 343 -20.02 15.34 -13.75
N VAL A 344 -19.24 14.90 -14.75
CA VAL A 344 -17.97 14.16 -14.53
C VAL A 344 -16.77 15.12 -14.53
N SER A 345 -16.88 16.28 -15.18
CA SER A 345 -15.86 17.34 -15.17
C SER A 345 -15.53 17.88 -13.77
N SER A 346 -16.47 17.75 -12.82
CA SER A 346 -16.30 18.17 -11.41
C SER A 346 -15.20 17.40 -10.67
N VAL A 347 -14.83 16.20 -11.12
CA VAL A 347 -13.73 15.40 -10.54
C VAL A 347 -12.37 15.79 -11.13
N ALA A 348 -12.35 16.33 -12.35
CA ALA A 348 -11.12 16.79 -13.02
C ALA A 348 -10.68 18.20 -12.56
N LEU A 349 -11.59 19.01 -12.03
CA LEU A 349 -11.33 20.42 -11.67
C LEU A 349 -10.69 20.65 -10.28
N ILE A 350 -10.37 19.60 -9.52
CA ILE A 350 -9.72 19.75 -8.19
C ILE A 350 -8.18 19.92 -8.30
N VAL A 351 -7.60 19.78 -9.51
CA VAL A 351 -6.13 19.86 -9.72
C VAL A 351 -5.64 21.27 -10.11
N GLU A 352 -6.51 22.21 -10.45
CA GLU A 352 -6.12 23.61 -10.67
C GLU A 352 -6.70 24.54 -9.60
N GLY A 353 -5.85 24.89 -8.63
CA GLY A 353 -6.18 25.91 -7.65
C GLY A 353 -6.27 27.30 -8.28
N ARG A 354 -7.47 27.87 -8.36
CA ARG A 354 -7.77 29.29 -8.01
C ARG A 354 -9.29 29.55 -8.00
N ARG A 355 -9.76 30.15 -6.89
CA ARG A 355 -11.09 30.79 -6.73
C ARG A 355 -11.33 31.81 -7.85
N ILE A 356 -12.54 31.82 -8.43
CA ILE A 356 -13.32 33.05 -8.72
C ILE A 356 -14.82 32.73 -8.58
N LEU A 357 -15.46 33.38 -7.60
CA LEU A 357 -16.90 33.66 -7.55
C LEU A 357 -17.26 34.63 -8.67
N GLY A 358 -18.35 34.40 -9.39
CA GLY A 358 -19.00 35.48 -10.16
C GLY A 358 -19.83 35.05 -11.35
N GLY A 359 -21.15 34.98 -11.13
CA GLY A 359 -22.14 35.53 -12.07
C GLY A 359 -22.67 34.62 -13.17
N VAL A 360 -23.87 34.06 -12.94
CA VAL A 360 -25.00 34.16 -13.89
C VAL A 360 -26.28 34.32 -13.07
N GLU A 361 -26.86 35.53 -13.09
CA GLU A 361 -28.25 35.78 -12.74
C GLU A 361 -29.15 35.35 -13.91
N VAL A 362 -30.18 34.53 -13.66
CA VAL A 362 -31.46 34.58 -14.38
C VAL A 362 -32.59 34.16 -13.43
N GLY A 363 -33.42 35.15 -13.03
CA GLY A 363 -34.88 35.12 -13.16
C GLY A 363 -35.72 34.13 -12.35
N ASP A 364 -36.09 34.58 -11.14
CA ASP A 364 -37.44 34.65 -10.55
C ASP A 364 -38.36 33.42 -10.32
N ALA A 365 -39.03 33.50 -9.17
CA ALA A 365 -40.19 32.77 -8.65
C ALA A 365 -40.03 31.32 -8.13
N GLY A 366 -40.12 31.16 -6.80
CA GLY A 366 -40.70 29.95 -6.20
C GLY A 366 -40.05 29.41 -4.93
N ASN A 367 -40.25 30.10 -3.81
CA ASN A 367 -40.40 29.54 -2.45
C ASN A 367 -39.94 28.08 -2.20
N GLN A 368 -38.66 27.86 -1.85
CA GLN A 368 -38.23 26.63 -1.18
C GLN A 368 -37.16 26.92 -0.11
N SER A 369 -37.47 26.43 1.09
CA SER A 369 -36.69 26.46 2.33
C SER A 369 -35.29 25.88 2.17
N ILE A 370 -34.28 26.66 2.59
CA ILE A 370 -32.90 26.22 2.73
C ILE A 370 -32.82 25.15 3.85
N PRO A 371 -32.37 23.91 3.60
CA PRO A 371 -32.12 22.96 4.66
C PRO A 371 -30.86 23.35 5.44
N MET A 372 -31.05 23.65 6.73
CA MET A 372 -30.00 23.89 7.71
C MET A 372 -29.33 22.55 8.06
N ILE A 373 -28.08 22.36 7.65
CA ILE A 373 -27.27 21.20 8.07
C ILE A 373 -26.70 21.52 9.46
N VAL A 374 -27.29 20.89 10.47
CA VAL A 374 -26.77 20.88 11.85
C VAL A 374 -25.68 19.80 11.92
N ILE A 375 -24.45 20.22 12.19
CA ILE A 375 -23.35 19.32 12.52
C ILE A 375 -23.34 19.18 14.04
N GLU A 376 -23.83 18.07 14.57
CA GLU A 376 -23.69 17.73 15.98
C GLU A 376 -22.21 17.48 16.32
N GLY A 377 -21.78 18.14 17.39
CA GLY A 377 -20.39 18.27 17.79
C GLY A 377 -19.80 17.05 18.47
N VAL A 378 -18.48 16.97 18.34
CA VAL A 378 -17.59 16.17 19.18
C VAL A 378 -17.57 16.78 20.58
N THR A 379 -18.00 16.04 21.60
CA THR A 379 -17.73 16.35 23.00
C THR A 379 -16.42 15.68 23.44
N VAL A 380 -15.52 16.57 23.87
CA VAL A 380 -14.26 16.45 24.64
C VAL A 380 -13.84 15.05 25.09
#